data_AF-A0A832FMS9-F1
#
_entry.id   AF-A0A832FMS9-F1
#
_cell.length_a   1.000
_cell.length_b   1.000
_cell.length_c   1.000
_cell.angle_alpha   90.00
_cell.angle_beta   90.00
_cell.angle_gamma   90.00
#
_symmetry.space_group_name_H-M   'P 1'
#
loop_
_entity.id
_entity.type
_entity.pdbx_description
1 polymer ?
#
loop_
_entity_poly.entity_id
_entity_poly.type
_entity_poly.pdbx_seq_one_letter_code
_entity_poly.pdbx_strand_id
1 'polypeptide(L)'
;FRPGYFPYTEPSVEPEVYVEGLGWVELGGAGVFRKEVTEPLGIKGKVLAWGLGIGRLAMLRVGLRDLRKLYLPDINWLRSLPAAKR
;
A
#
# COMPACT_ATOMS: atom_id res chain seq x y z
N PHE A 1 -12.82 -1.27 4.32
CA PHE A 1 -12.65 -1.83 2.96
C PHE A 1 -13.76 -1.28 2.09
N ARG A 2 -13.39 -0.66 0.98
CA ARG A 2 -14.32 -0.11 -0.02
C ARG A 2 -14.26 -0.97 -1.28
N PRO A 3 -15.38 -1.23 -1.98
CA PRO A 3 -15.32 -1.85 -3.30
C PRO A 3 -14.47 -1.00 -4.24
N GLY A 4 -13.51 -1.63 -4.91
CA GLY A 4 -12.66 -1.02 -5.93
C GLY A 4 -12.74 -1.83 -7.23
N TYR A 5 -12.16 -1.32 -8.31
CA TYR A 5 -12.02 -2.09 -9.56
C TYR A 5 -10.55 -2.21 -9.92
N PHE A 6 -10.04 -3.44 -9.95
CA PHE A 6 -8.74 -3.76 -10.54
C PHE A 6 -8.94 -4.82 -11.63
N PRO A 7 -8.42 -4.61 -12.86
CA PRO A 7 -8.69 -5.49 -14.00
C PRO A 7 -8.36 -6.97 -13.77
N TYR A 8 -7.41 -7.25 -12.87
CA TYR A 8 -6.86 -8.57 -12.59
C TYR A 8 -7.45 -9.22 -11.32
N THR A 9 -8.37 -8.58 -10.58
CA THR A 9 -9.04 -9.18 -9.41
C THR A 9 -10.56 -9.10 -9.48
N GLU A 10 -11.24 -10.12 -8.95
CA GLU A 10 -12.69 -10.18 -8.76
C GLU A 10 -13.01 -11.18 -7.63
N PRO A 11 -13.51 -10.74 -6.45
CA PRO A 11 -13.82 -9.37 -6.08
C PRO A 11 -12.57 -8.51 -5.80
N SER A 12 -12.74 -7.20 -5.96
CA SER A 12 -11.73 -6.17 -5.76
C SER A 12 -12.11 -5.23 -4.60
N VAL A 13 -11.15 -4.93 -3.72
CA VAL A 13 -11.36 -4.05 -2.56
C VAL A 13 -10.17 -3.11 -2.34
N GLU A 14 -10.46 -1.93 -1.81
CA GLU A 14 -9.46 -0.97 -1.34
C GLU A 14 -9.47 -0.93 0.19
N PRO A 15 -8.34 -1.24 0.86
CA PRO A 15 -8.19 -1.05 2.29
C PRO A 15 -8.00 0.44 2.58
N GLU A 16 -8.83 0.97 3.47
CA GLU A 16 -8.74 2.33 3.97
C GLU A 16 -8.49 2.28 5.47
N VAL A 17 -7.68 3.22 5.97
CA VAL A 17 -7.44 3.41 7.40
C VAL A 17 -7.75 4.82 7.81
N TYR A 18 -8.30 4.98 9.01
CA TYR A 18 -8.52 6.29 9.59
C TYR A 18 -7.23 6.79 10.23
N VAL A 19 -6.82 8.00 9.86
CA VAL A 19 -5.66 8.69 10.43
C VAL A 19 -6.16 9.99 11.05
N GLU A 20 -5.90 10.19 12.33
CA GLU A 20 -6.25 11.43 13.03
C GLU A 20 -5.64 12.64 12.33
N GLY A 21 -6.47 13.66 12.04
CA GLY A 21 -6.07 14.86 11.31
C GLY A 21 -6.04 14.75 9.78
N LEU A 22 -6.08 13.53 9.20
CA LEU A 22 -6.13 13.31 7.75
C LEU A 22 -7.43 12.62 7.28
N GLY A 23 -8.18 12.01 8.19
CA GLY A 23 -9.42 11.30 7.88
C GLY A 23 -9.18 9.89 7.32
N TRP A 24 -10.09 9.41 6.47
CA TRP A 24 -9.93 8.12 5.80
C TRP A 24 -8.91 8.21 4.67
N VAL A 25 -7.87 7.38 4.74
CA VAL A 25 -6.78 7.33 3.78
C VAL A 25 -6.71 5.95 3.14
N GLU A 26 -6.68 5.92 1.82
CA GLU A 26 -6.47 4.71 1.02
C GLU A 26 -5.02 4.21 1.17
N LEU A 27 -4.86 2.95 1.60
CA LEU A 27 -3.54 2.32 1.73
C LEU A 27 -3.08 1.56 0.48
N GLY A 28 -4.01 1.14 -0.36
CA GLY A 28 -3.72 0.48 -1.63
C GLY A 28 -4.87 -0.40 -2.12
N GLY A 29 -4.54 -1.48 -2.83
CA GLY A 29 -5.51 -2.40 -3.42
C GLY A 29 -5.34 -3.82 -2.91
N ALA A 30 -6.45 -4.55 -2.79
CA ALA A 30 -6.48 -5.96 -2.49
C ALA A 30 -7.61 -6.67 -3.26
N GLY A 31 -7.49 -7.97 -3.46
CA GLY A 31 -8.52 -8.72 -4.15
C GLY A 31 -8.13 -10.16 -4.44
N VAL A 32 -9.06 -10.91 -5.01
CA VAL A 32 -8.83 -12.29 -5.46
C VAL A 32 -8.52 -12.26 -6.94
N PHE A 33 -7.39 -12.82 -7.37
CA PHE A 33 -7.06 -12.85 -8.80
C PHE A 33 -8.12 -13.60 -9.60
N ARG A 34 -8.44 -13.02 -10.76
CA ARG A 34 -9.32 -13.65 -11.73
C ARG A 34 -8.63 -14.85 -12.36
N LYS A 35 -9.45 -15.79 -12.86
CA LYS A 35 -8.95 -17.02 -13.46
C LYS A 35 -8.05 -16.77 -14.66
N GLU A 36 -8.35 -15.74 -15.45
CA GLU A 36 -7.58 -15.35 -16.63
C GLU A 36 -6.12 -14.97 -16.29
N VAL A 37 -5.83 -14.61 -15.03
CA VAL A 37 -4.49 -14.30 -14.54
C VAL A 37 -3.77 -15.56 -14.04
N THR A 38 -4.50 -16.50 -13.41
CA THR A 38 -3.94 -17.68 -12.76
C THR A 38 -3.86 -18.91 -13.66
N GLU A 39 -4.78 -19.07 -14.60
CA GLU A 39 -4.88 -20.23 -15.51
C GLU A 39 -3.64 -20.41 -16.41
N PRO A 40 -3.06 -19.36 -17.02
CA PRO A 40 -1.84 -19.50 -17.81
C PRO A 40 -0.63 -19.99 -17.00
N LEU A 41 -0.68 -19.84 -15.66
CA LEU A 41 0.36 -20.28 -14.73
C LEU A 41 0.09 -21.67 -14.14
N GLY A 42 -1.00 -22.34 -14.54
CA GLY A 42 -1.37 -23.68 -14.04
C GLY A 42 -1.90 -23.69 -12.59
N ILE A 43 -2.23 -22.53 -12.03
CA ILE A 43 -2.72 -22.39 -10.66
C ILE A 43 -4.22 -22.72 -10.60
N LYS A 44 -4.59 -23.74 -9.83
CA LYS A 44 -5.99 -24.24 -9.72
C LYS A 44 -6.78 -23.65 -8.55
N GLY A 45 -6.14 -22.86 -7.68
CA GLY A 45 -6.74 -22.27 -6.48
C GLY A 45 -7.07 -20.78 -6.63
N LYS A 46 -7.87 -20.26 -5.69
CA LYS A 46 -8.06 -18.81 -5.56
C LYS A 46 -6.79 -18.18 -4.97
N VAL A 47 -6.28 -17.12 -5.59
CA VAL A 47 -5.11 -16.38 -5.11
C VAL A 47 -5.59 -15.05 -4.56
N LEU A 48 -5.34 -14.80 -3.28
CA LEU A 48 -5.55 -13.48 -2.66
C LEU A 48 -4.26 -12.68 -2.81
N ALA A 49 -4.37 -11.44 -3.27
CA ALA A 49 -3.26 -10.52 -3.39
C ALA A 49 -3.61 -9.15 -2.80
N TRP A 50 -2.61 -8.45 -2.30
CA TRP A 50 -2.71 -7.07 -1.85
C TRP A 50 -1.42 -6.32 -2.14
N GLY A 51 -1.52 -5.01 -2.33
CA GLY A 51 -0.41 -4.12 -2.57
C GLY A 51 -0.62 -2.82 -1.81
N LEU A 52 0.42 -2.40 -1.09
CA LEU A 52 0.40 -1.17 -0.29
C LEU A 52 1.52 -0.24 -0.75
N GLY A 53 1.23 1.06 -0.78
CA GLY A 53 2.23 2.07 -1.09
C GLY A 53 3.17 2.32 0.10
N ILE A 54 4.37 1.74 0.10
CA ILE A 54 5.37 1.94 1.17
C ILE A 54 5.67 3.43 1.37
N GLY A 55 5.75 4.22 0.31
CA GLY A 55 5.99 5.67 0.40
C GLY A 55 4.93 6.39 1.23
N ARG A 56 3.65 6.02 1.07
CA ARG A 56 2.55 6.61 1.84
C ARG A 56 2.62 6.21 3.31
N LEU A 57 2.89 4.94 3.60
CA LEU A 57 3.08 4.46 4.97
C LEU A 57 4.27 5.14 5.66
N ALA A 58 5.39 5.30 4.95
CA ALA A 58 6.56 6.00 5.44
C ALA A 58 6.24 7.47 5.75
N MET A 59 5.58 8.18 4.83
CA MET A 59 5.18 9.57 5.04
C MET A 59 4.31 9.75 6.27
N LEU A 60 3.29 8.89 6.45
CA LEU A 60 2.44 8.90 7.65
C LEU A 60 3.26 8.64 8.92
N ARG A 61 4.18 7.68 8.88
CA ARG A 61 5.01 7.29 10.04
C ARG A 61 5.99 8.37 10.49
N VAL A 62 6.50 9.17 9.56
CA VAL A 62 7.47 10.26 9.83
C VAL A 62 6.85 11.66 9.76
N GLY A 63 5.53 11.76 9.61
CA GLY A 63 4.81 13.04 9.58
C GLY A 63 5.15 13.91 8.36
N LEU A 64 5.57 13.31 7.25
CA LEU A 64 5.90 14.04 6.02
C LEU A 64 4.67 14.34 5.20
N ARG A 65 4.61 15.57 4.69
CA ARG A 65 3.57 16.02 3.73
C ARG A 65 4.00 15.94 2.28
N ASP A 66 5.30 15.79 2.02
CA ASP A 66 5.88 15.75 0.68
C ASP A 66 6.70 14.47 0.48
N LEU A 67 6.28 13.65 -0.49
CA LEU A 67 6.91 12.37 -0.84
C LEU A 67 8.37 12.56 -1.30
N ARG A 68 8.70 13.68 -1.95
CA ARG A 68 10.03 13.93 -2.51
C ARG A 68 11.10 13.92 -1.44
N LYS A 69 10.76 14.30 -0.21
CA LYS A 69 11.68 14.28 0.93
C LYS A 69 12.21 12.87 1.26
N LEU A 70 11.47 11.81 0.91
CA LEU A 70 11.95 10.43 1.05
C LEU A 70 13.06 10.08 0.05
N TYR A 71 13.16 10.80 -1.07
CA TYR A 71 14.10 10.52 -2.16
C TYR A 71 15.29 11.49 -2.20
N LEU A 72 15.26 12.54 -1.36
CA LEU A 72 16.38 13.47 -1.25
C LEU A 72 17.49 12.87 -0.40
N PRO A 73 18.77 13.02 -0.81
CA PRO A 73 19.91 12.48 -0.06
C PRO A 73 20.29 13.38 1.14
N ASP A 74 19.34 13.68 2.03
CA ASP A 74 19.59 14.46 3.24
C ASP A 74 20.02 13.55 4.41
N ILE A 75 21.34 13.43 4.59
CA ILE A 75 21.92 12.57 5.63
C ILE A 75 21.61 13.05 7.07
N ASN A 76 21.44 14.36 7.26
CA ASN A 76 21.17 14.92 8.58
C ASN A 76 19.75 14.59 9.00
N TRP A 77 18.80 14.69 8.08
CA TRP A 77 17.43 14.24 8.28
C TRP A 77 17.36 12.73 8.54
N LEU A 78 18.07 11.91 7.76
CA LEU A 78 18.09 10.45 7.98
C LEU A 78 18.59 10.08 9.39
N ARG A 79 19.60 10.79 9.90
CA ARG A 79 20.13 10.59 11.27
C ARG A 79 19.21 11.07 12.37
N SER A 80 18.30 12.01 12.09
CA SER A 80 17.34 12.51 13.09
C SER A 80 16.13 11.60 13.25
N LEU A 81 15.88 10.69 12.29
CA LEU A 81 14.78 9.74 12.38
C LEU A 81 15.06 8.67 13.44
N PRO A 82 14.04 8.30 14.26
CA PRO A 82 14.19 7.19 15.19
C PRO A 82 14.43 5.89 14.42
N ALA A 83 15.43 5.12 14.85
CA ALA A 83 15.64 3.78 14.32
C ALA A 83 14.36 2.95 14.51
N ALA A 84 13.92 2.27 13.45
CA ALA A 84 12.80 1.35 13.53
C ALA A 84 13.17 0.23 14.53
N LYS A 85 12.51 0.22 15.69
CA LYS A 85 12.64 -0.88 16.65
C LYS A 85 11.90 -2.09 16.08
N ARG A 86 12.57 -3.24 16.13
CA ARG A 86 12.02 -4.55 15.74
C ARG A 86 10.87 -4.97 16.63
#